data_AF-A0A7W4E0F2-F1
#
_entry.id   AF-A0A7W4E0F2-F1
#
_cell.length_a   1.000
_cell.length_b   1.000
_cell.length_c   1.000
_cell.angle_alpha   90.00
_cell.angle_beta   90.00
_cell.angle_gamma   90.00
#
_symmetry.space_group_name_H-M   'P 1'
#
loop_
_entity.id
_entity.type
_entity.pdbx_description
1 polymer ?
#
loop_
_entity_poly.entity_id
_entity_poly.type
_entity_poly.pdbx_seq_one_letter_code
_entity_poly.pdbx_strand_id
1 'polypeptide(L)'
;MANLLDEVTGPVNNSGRDVHVIDRQLPVEIGFGSTLFQIALWVVIPILVLLYVLVMGSTLQNPLLVGGVGCLLGILPGFIFIFMKISARNYFQQLEQRIQAEASNIDNYLEQRVQILQNVVGLVERAVDLDKDVMKTVAALRSGSVNEDNRSDVNAQINTAFGRLFPQVEAYPELKAHNAIADAMQQNSYLQREITAARTVYNSRVTQWNTDIFSWPTKMIVAAQQGYTTRIPFTASAETREAARGKFF
;
A
#
# COMPACT_ATOMS: atom_id res chain seq x y z
N MET A 1 5.97 2.08 24.49
CA MET A 1 5.11 2.62 23.42
C MET A 1 3.71 2.10 23.69
N ALA A 2 2.71 2.98 23.81
CA ALA A 2 1.31 2.54 23.84
C ALA A 2 0.99 1.87 22.50
N ASN A 3 0.25 0.76 22.51
CA ASN A 3 -0.29 0.20 21.28
C ASN A 3 -1.26 1.25 20.71
N LEU A 4 -0.89 1.89 19.59
CA LEU A 4 -1.75 2.88 18.91
C LEU A 4 -2.89 2.19 18.14
N LEU A 5 -2.82 0.87 18.00
CA LEU A 5 -3.85 0.02 17.42
C LEU A 5 -4.66 -0.58 18.59
N ASP A 6 -5.92 -0.17 18.73
CA ASP A 6 -6.85 -0.85 19.64
C ASP A 6 -7.38 -2.10 18.94
N GLU A 7 -6.72 -3.23 19.17
CA GLU A 7 -6.98 -4.51 18.49
C GLU A 7 -8.18 -5.29 19.05
N VAL A 8 -8.79 -4.84 20.15
CA VAL A 8 -9.68 -5.68 20.95
C VAL A 8 -11.13 -5.19 20.97
N THR A 9 -11.38 -3.89 20.75
CA THR A 9 -12.72 -3.29 20.89
C THR A 9 -13.01 -2.14 19.92
N GLY A 10 -12.80 -2.33 18.62
CA GLY A 10 -13.09 -1.31 17.61
C GLY A 10 -14.49 -1.36 16.98
N PRO A 11 -15.11 -0.20 16.68
CA PRO A 11 -16.29 -0.16 15.83
C PRO A 11 -15.91 -0.64 14.43
N VAL A 12 -16.82 -1.36 13.78
CA VAL A 12 -16.68 -1.88 12.41
C VAL A 12 -17.33 -0.90 11.44
N ASN A 13 -16.70 -0.63 10.28
CA ASN A 13 -17.28 0.23 9.24
C ASN A 13 -18.44 -0.46 8.50
N ASN A 14 -19.13 0.26 7.60
CA ASN A 14 -20.20 -0.29 6.75
C ASN A 14 -19.77 -1.47 5.85
N SER A 15 -18.46 -1.72 5.73
CA SER A 15 -17.86 -2.84 5.02
C SER A 15 -17.33 -3.93 5.96
N GLY A 16 -17.72 -3.94 7.25
CA GLY A 16 -17.35 -4.93 8.28
C GLY A 16 -15.86 -4.97 8.66
N ARG A 17 -15.11 -3.90 8.38
CA ARG A 17 -13.68 -3.75 8.73
C ARG A 17 -13.51 -3.03 10.06
N ASP A 18 -12.58 -3.50 10.89
CA ASP A 18 -12.27 -2.86 12.17
C ASP A 18 -11.62 -1.50 11.92
N VAL A 19 -12.32 -0.45 12.33
CA VAL A 19 -11.95 0.96 12.09
C VAL A 19 -10.70 1.33 12.88
N HIS A 20 -10.40 0.64 13.99
CA HIS A 20 -9.24 0.97 14.83
C HIS A 20 -7.93 0.33 14.35
N VAL A 21 -7.98 -0.77 13.59
CA VAL A 21 -6.79 -1.52 13.17
C VAL A 21 -6.53 -1.45 11.67
N ILE A 22 -7.59 -1.60 10.84
CA ILE A 22 -7.42 -1.79 9.39
C ILE A 22 -7.57 -0.48 8.63
N ASP A 23 -8.51 0.39 9.03
CA ASP A 23 -8.79 1.63 8.30
C ASP A 23 -8.11 2.89 8.90
N ARG A 24 -7.39 2.75 10.03
CA ARG A 24 -6.74 3.90 10.68
C ARG A 24 -5.41 4.24 10.00
N GLN A 25 -5.37 5.43 9.41
CA GLN A 25 -4.12 6.03 8.94
C GLN A 25 -3.39 6.71 10.11
N LEU A 26 -2.22 6.20 10.48
CA LEU A 26 -1.40 6.76 11.54
C LEU A 26 -0.51 7.88 10.96
N PRO A 27 -0.65 9.13 11.43
CA PRO A 27 0.25 10.20 11.04
C PRO A 27 1.64 9.99 11.66
N VAL A 28 2.69 10.35 10.94
CA VAL A 28 4.04 10.37 11.51
C VAL A 28 4.25 11.70 12.22
N GLU A 29 4.44 11.67 13.53
CA GLU A 29 4.75 12.85 14.33
C GLU A 29 6.21 12.87 14.75
N ILE A 30 6.82 14.06 14.79
CA ILE A 30 8.15 14.27 15.36
C ILE A 30 8.04 14.70 16.82
N GLY A 31 8.56 13.86 17.72
CA GLY A 31 8.75 14.25 19.12
C GLY A 31 9.98 15.14 19.34
N PHE A 32 10.12 15.62 20.58
CA PHE A 32 11.25 16.44 21.04
C PHE A 32 12.63 15.81 20.75
N GLY A 33 12.73 14.47 20.75
CA GLY A 33 13.97 13.77 20.44
C GLY A 33 14.47 14.02 19.00
N SER A 34 13.57 14.15 18.04
CA SER A 34 13.91 14.37 16.62
C SER A 34 14.38 15.79 16.34
N THR A 35 13.84 16.78 17.06
CA THR A 35 14.33 18.17 17.01
C THR A 35 15.67 18.31 17.72
N LEU A 36 15.83 17.66 18.88
CA LEU A 36 17.09 17.64 19.61
C LEU A 36 18.20 16.97 18.79
N PHE A 37 17.91 15.86 18.13
CA PHE A 37 18.87 15.17 17.25
C PHE A 37 19.36 16.07 16.12
N GLN A 38 18.45 16.79 15.46
CA GLN A 38 18.83 17.73 14.39
C GLN A 38 19.74 18.84 14.93
N ILE A 39 19.36 19.48 16.04
CA ILE A 39 20.17 20.53 16.68
C ILE A 39 21.54 19.97 17.10
N ALA A 40 21.57 18.77 17.70
CA ALA A 40 22.78 18.13 18.14
C ALA A 40 23.78 17.92 16.98
N LEU A 41 23.27 17.57 15.81
CA LEU A 41 24.08 17.35 14.60
C LEU A 41 24.83 18.61 14.14
N TRP A 42 24.22 19.80 14.31
CA TRP A 42 24.84 21.08 13.93
C TRP A 42 25.71 21.69 15.02
N VAL A 43 25.43 21.36 16.29
CA VAL A 43 25.92 22.14 17.43
C VAL A 43 26.89 21.36 18.31
N VAL A 44 26.71 20.05 18.50
CA VAL A 44 27.52 19.27 19.45
C VAL A 44 28.99 19.24 19.05
N ILE A 45 29.29 18.91 17.78
CA ILE A 45 30.69 18.77 17.34
C ILE A 45 31.41 20.13 17.35
N PRO A 46 30.83 21.23 16.81
CA PRO A 46 31.46 22.54 16.91
C PRO A 46 31.67 23.01 18.35
N ILE A 47 30.72 22.78 19.26
CA ILE A 47 30.87 23.13 20.68
C ILE A 47 32.01 22.33 21.32
N LEU A 48 32.10 21.03 21.06
CA LEU A 48 33.20 20.20 21.59
C LEU A 48 34.57 20.65 21.09
N VAL A 49 34.67 21.06 19.81
CA VAL A 49 35.89 21.65 19.25
C VAL A 49 36.25 22.95 19.96
N LEU A 50 35.28 23.84 20.17
CA LEU A 50 35.52 25.11 20.89
C LEU A 50 35.92 24.87 22.35
N LEU A 51 35.30 23.90 23.03
CA LEU A 51 35.65 23.52 24.40
C LEU A 51 37.08 22.95 24.45
N TYR A 52 37.44 22.07 23.51
CA TYR A 52 38.80 21.54 23.40
C TYR A 52 39.83 22.66 23.24
N VAL A 53 39.58 23.62 22.34
CA VAL A 53 40.47 24.78 22.14
C VAL A 53 40.52 25.68 23.37
N LEU A 54 39.42 25.82 24.13
CA LEU A 54 39.38 26.59 25.36
C LEU A 54 40.22 25.96 26.47
N VAL A 55 40.18 24.63 26.61
CA VAL A 55 40.89 23.91 27.69
C VAL A 55 42.37 23.66 27.35
N MET A 56 42.67 23.30 26.09
CA MET A 56 44.02 22.94 25.64
C MET A 56 44.70 24.05 24.80
N GLY A 57 44.11 25.24 24.76
CA GLY A 57 44.60 26.34 23.92
C GLY A 57 46.04 26.75 24.23
N SER A 58 46.48 26.67 25.49
CA SER A 58 47.83 27.02 25.90
C SER A 58 48.90 26.01 25.43
N THR A 59 48.52 24.79 25.06
CA THR A 59 49.45 23.75 24.58
C THR A 59 49.49 23.63 23.05
N LEU A 60 48.62 24.34 22.34
CA LEU A 60 48.50 24.27 20.87
C LEU A 60 49.37 25.34 20.20
N GLN A 61 50.07 24.96 19.13
CA GLN A 61 50.88 25.91 18.33
C GLN A 61 50.03 27.01 17.65
N ASN A 62 48.79 26.68 17.24
CA ASN A 62 47.88 27.62 16.56
C ASN A 62 46.41 27.38 16.98
N PRO A 63 45.96 27.90 18.15
CA PRO A 63 44.61 27.64 18.69
C PRO A 63 43.47 28.14 17.79
N LEU A 64 43.66 29.30 17.15
CA LEU A 64 42.66 29.90 16.26
C LEU A 64 42.40 29.04 15.01
N LEU A 65 43.45 28.46 14.42
CA LEU A 65 43.34 27.62 13.23
C LEU A 65 42.63 26.30 13.57
N VAL A 66 43.01 25.67 14.67
CA VAL A 66 42.37 24.43 15.15
C VAL A 66 40.88 24.64 15.43
N GLY A 67 40.52 25.76 16.06
CA GLY A 67 39.13 26.12 16.28
C GLY A 67 38.35 26.34 14.99
N GLY A 68 38.90 27.14 14.07
CA GLY A 68 38.24 27.45 12.79
C GLY A 68 38.04 26.22 11.89
N VAL A 69 39.11 25.44 11.67
CA VAL A 69 39.06 24.24 10.83
C VAL A 69 38.22 23.15 11.50
N GLY A 70 38.36 22.95 12.81
CA GLY A 70 37.58 21.96 13.54
C GLY A 70 36.08 22.27 13.55
N CYS A 71 35.67 23.55 13.65
CA CYS A 71 34.26 23.93 13.54
C CYS A 71 33.71 23.69 12.13
N LEU A 72 34.47 24.05 11.07
CA LEU A 72 34.08 23.78 9.69
C LEU A 72 33.87 22.29 9.44
N LEU A 73 34.79 21.45 9.91
CA LEU A 73 34.67 19.99 9.81
C LEU A 73 33.52 19.46 10.68
N GLY A 74 33.29 20.06 11.85
CA GLY A 74 32.22 19.67 12.77
C GLY A 74 30.81 19.90 12.23
N ILE A 75 30.65 20.79 11.25
CA ILE A 75 29.37 21.05 10.58
C ILE A 75 29.10 20.04 9.44
N LEU A 76 30.13 19.36 8.92
CA LEU A 76 29.99 18.41 7.79
C LEU A 76 28.91 17.34 8.00
N PRO A 77 28.77 16.71 9.20
CA PRO A 77 27.69 15.76 9.43
C PRO A 77 26.29 16.38 9.22
N GLY A 78 26.11 17.66 9.56
CA GLY A 78 24.89 18.44 9.31
C GLY A 78 24.55 18.49 7.82
N PHE A 79 25.54 18.82 6.99
CA PHE A 79 25.38 18.84 5.54
C PHE A 79 25.09 17.45 4.97
N ILE A 80 25.79 16.41 5.42
CA ILE A 80 25.52 15.03 5.01
C ILE A 80 24.07 14.66 5.33
N PHE A 81 23.58 15.04 6.51
CA PHE A 81 22.20 14.79 6.91
C PHE A 81 21.17 15.48 6.00
N ILE A 82 21.44 16.70 5.52
CA ILE A 82 20.59 17.36 4.52
C ILE A 82 20.50 16.54 3.24
N PHE A 83 21.63 16.05 2.71
CA PHE A 83 21.63 15.20 1.52
C PHE A 83 20.85 13.89 1.74
N MET A 84 20.96 13.28 2.92
CA MET A 84 20.17 12.11 3.27
C MET A 84 18.66 12.42 3.29
N LYS A 85 18.24 13.61 3.75
CA LYS A 85 16.82 14.01 3.71
C LYS A 85 16.30 14.15 2.28
N ILE A 86 17.09 14.73 1.38
CA ILE A 86 16.74 14.85 -0.04
C ILE A 86 16.58 13.44 -0.66
N SER A 87 17.53 12.56 -0.38
CA SER A 87 17.47 11.16 -0.82
C SER A 87 16.23 10.44 -0.29
N ALA A 88 15.90 10.60 1.01
CA ALA A 88 14.70 10.02 1.61
C ALA A 88 13.41 10.55 0.98
N ARG A 89 13.35 11.83 0.63
CA ARG A 89 12.18 12.41 -0.06
C ARG A 89 11.99 11.79 -1.44
N ASN A 90 13.05 11.69 -2.24
CA ASN A 90 13.01 11.07 -3.55
C ASN A 90 12.66 9.58 -3.46
N TYR A 91 13.17 8.89 -2.43
CA TYR A 91 12.82 7.52 -2.14
C TYR A 91 11.31 7.33 -1.91
N PHE A 92 10.70 8.17 -1.07
CA PHE A 92 9.25 8.09 -0.82
C PHE A 92 8.43 8.37 -2.08
N GLN A 93 8.80 9.37 -2.88
CA GLN A 93 8.12 9.64 -4.16
C GLN A 93 8.19 8.43 -5.12
N GLN A 94 9.34 7.77 -5.22
CA GLN A 94 9.47 6.55 -6.02
C GLN A 94 8.66 5.39 -5.46
N LEU A 95 8.62 5.23 -4.13
CA LEU A 95 7.86 4.17 -3.48
C LEU A 95 6.35 4.37 -3.69
N GLU A 96 5.88 5.61 -3.62
CA GLU A 96 4.50 5.99 -3.92
C GLU A 96 4.12 5.67 -5.37
N GLN A 97 4.95 6.04 -6.35
CA GLN A 97 4.73 5.69 -7.75
C GLN A 97 4.69 4.17 -7.96
N ARG A 98 5.55 3.41 -7.26
CA ARG A 98 5.53 1.94 -7.31
C ARG A 98 4.22 1.39 -6.75
N ILE A 99 3.74 1.88 -5.60
CA ILE A 99 2.45 1.47 -5.02
C ILE A 99 1.31 1.74 -6.00
N GLN A 100 1.32 2.91 -6.63
CA GLN A 100 0.32 3.27 -7.64
C GLN A 100 0.38 2.36 -8.87
N ALA A 101 1.58 2.04 -9.36
CA ALA A 101 1.76 1.11 -10.48
C ALA A 101 1.22 -0.29 -10.15
N GLU A 102 1.50 -0.82 -8.95
CA GLU A 102 0.96 -2.12 -8.53
C GLU A 102 -0.56 -2.09 -8.35
N ALA A 103 -1.11 -0.97 -7.87
CA ALA A 103 -2.55 -0.76 -7.80
C ALA A 103 -3.19 -0.81 -9.20
N SER A 104 -2.61 -0.10 -10.18
CA SER A 104 -3.08 -0.10 -11.57
C SER A 104 -2.96 -1.47 -12.23
N ASN A 105 -1.95 -2.29 -11.89
CA ASN A 105 -1.88 -3.67 -12.37
C ASN A 105 -3.09 -4.48 -11.94
N ILE A 106 -3.56 -4.32 -10.69
CA ILE A 106 -4.75 -5.01 -10.20
C ILE A 106 -6.01 -4.53 -10.95
N ASP A 107 -6.14 -3.21 -11.20
CA ASP A 107 -7.25 -2.65 -11.97
C ASP A 107 -7.31 -3.24 -13.37
N ASN A 108 -6.18 -3.27 -14.08
CA ASN A 108 -6.07 -3.84 -15.41
C ASN A 108 -6.54 -5.30 -15.46
N TYR A 109 -6.14 -6.12 -14.48
CA TYR A 109 -6.60 -7.52 -14.43
C TYR A 109 -8.10 -7.62 -14.13
N LEU A 110 -8.65 -6.74 -13.30
CA LEU A 110 -10.09 -6.71 -13.03
C LEU A 110 -10.89 -6.29 -14.26
N GLU A 111 -10.44 -5.26 -14.98
CA GLU A 111 -11.05 -4.83 -16.24
C GLU A 111 -11.03 -5.95 -17.29
N GLN A 112 -9.90 -6.66 -17.43
CA GLN A 112 -9.81 -7.82 -18.32
C GLN A 112 -10.80 -8.93 -17.92
N ARG A 113 -10.98 -9.18 -16.62
CA ARG A 113 -12.00 -10.14 -16.15
C ARG A 113 -13.43 -9.68 -16.43
N VAL A 114 -13.72 -8.39 -16.33
CA VAL A 114 -15.01 -7.82 -16.71
C VAL A 114 -15.24 -8.02 -18.21
N GLN A 115 -14.24 -7.76 -19.06
CA GLN A 115 -14.34 -7.98 -20.51
C GLN A 115 -14.59 -9.46 -20.85
N ILE A 116 -13.86 -10.37 -20.21
CA ILE A 116 -14.07 -11.83 -20.37
C ILE A 116 -15.50 -12.20 -19.95
N LEU A 117 -15.96 -11.70 -18.80
CA LEU A 117 -17.31 -11.97 -18.31
C LEU A 117 -18.37 -11.49 -19.32
N GLN A 118 -18.22 -10.28 -19.86
CA GLN A 118 -19.12 -9.74 -20.88
C GLN A 118 -19.15 -10.61 -22.15
N ASN A 119 -17.98 -11.05 -22.61
CA ASN A 119 -17.86 -11.91 -23.79
C ASN A 119 -18.56 -13.26 -23.57
N VAL A 120 -18.35 -13.91 -22.41
CA VAL A 120 -19.00 -15.20 -22.10
C VAL A 120 -20.51 -15.03 -21.99
N VAL A 121 -20.97 -14.00 -21.29
CA VAL A 121 -22.41 -13.73 -21.13
C VAL A 121 -23.09 -13.53 -22.48
N GLY A 122 -22.48 -12.75 -23.38
CA GLY A 122 -23.03 -12.56 -24.73
C GLY A 122 -23.03 -13.82 -25.61
N LEU A 123 -22.17 -14.81 -25.33
CA LEU A 123 -22.20 -16.12 -25.99
C LEU A 123 -23.26 -17.04 -25.39
N VAL A 124 -23.35 -17.09 -24.05
CA VAL A 124 -24.30 -17.95 -23.32
C VAL A 124 -25.75 -17.48 -23.55
N GLU A 125 -26.00 -16.18 -23.52
CA GLU A 125 -27.34 -15.59 -23.75
C GLU A 125 -27.92 -15.93 -25.14
N ARG A 126 -27.07 -16.24 -26.13
CA ARG A 126 -27.55 -16.65 -27.47
C ARG A 126 -28.05 -18.09 -27.53
N ALA A 127 -27.63 -18.93 -26.57
CA ALA A 127 -27.97 -20.35 -26.56
C ALA A 127 -29.01 -20.68 -25.49
N VAL A 128 -29.00 -19.97 -24.36
CA VAL A 128 -29.85 -20.26 -23.19
C VAL A 128 -30.35 -18.97 -22.53
N ASP A 129 -31.50 -19.06 -21.87
CA ASP A 129 -32.00 -17.99 -21.02
C ASP A 129 -31.14 -17.87 -19.76
N LEU A 130 -30.32 -16.82 -19.70
CA LEU A 130 -29.42 -16.57 -18.59
C LEU A 130 -30.14 -15.97 -17.38
N ASP A 131 -29.68 -16.29 -16.17
CA ASP A 131 -30.16 -15.67 -14.93
C ASP A 131 -30.12 -14.13 -15.01
N LYS A 132 -31.29 -13.50 -14.77
CA LYS A 132 -31.48 -12.05 -14.75
C LYS A 132 -30.54 -11.33 -13.79
N ASP A 133 -30.18 -11.96 -12.67
CA ASP A 133 -29.27 -11.35 -11.71
C ASP A 133 -27.82 -11.31 -12.22
N VAL A 134 -27.41 -12.33 -13.01
CA VAL A 134 -26.11 -12.32 -13.71
C VAL A 134 -26.10 -11.19 -14.72
N MET A 135 -27.15 -11.07 -15.53
CA MET A 135 -27.27 -9.96 -16.51
C MET A 135 -27.23 -8.59 -15.85
N LYS A 136 -27.94 -8.39 -14.73
CA LYS A 136 -27.90 -7.12 -13.97
C LYS A 136 -26.49 -6.82 -13.45
N THR A 137 -25.81 -7.81 -12.89
CA THR A 137 -24.45 -7.65 -12.37
C THR A 137 -23.48 -7.27 -13.48
N VAL A 138 -23.58 -7.93 -14.64
CA VAL A 138 -22.74 -7.65 -15.82
C VAL A 138 -23.03 -6.26 -16.38
N ALA A 139 -24.30 -5.86 -16.43
CA ALA A 139 -24.69 -4.53 -16.87
C ALA A 139 -24.13 -3.44 -15.94
N ALA A 140 -24.18 -3.65 -14.62
CA ALA A 140 -23.60 -2.74 -13.64
C ALA A 140 -22.07 -2.65 -13.78
N LEU A 141 -21.39 -3.79 -13.91
CA LEU A 141 -19.94 -3.87 -14.12
C LEU A 141 -19.51 -3.21 -15.44
N ARG A 142 -20.34 -3.26 -16.49
CA ARG A 142 -20.05 -2.61 -17.77
C ARG A 142 -20.10 -1.09 -17.68
N SER A 143 -20.99 -0.54 -16.85
CA SER A 143 -21.09 0.90 -16.63
C SER A 143 -20.16 1.43 -15.54
N GLY A 144 -19.58 0.54 -14.72
CA GLY A 144 -18.71 0.90 -13.60
C GLY A 144 -17.24 1.04 -14.03
N SER A 145 -16.52 1.96 -13.39
CA SER A 145 -15.06 2.02 -13.45
C SER A 145 -14.44 1.27 -12.25
N VAL A 146 -13.24 0.72 -12.43
CA VAL A 146 -12.48 0.10 -11.35
C VAL A 146 -11.52 1.14 -10.77
N ASN A 147 -11.73 1.50 -9.50
CA ASN A 147 -10.95 2.50 -8.79
C ASN A 147 -10.54 1.94 -7.41
N GLU A 148 -9.65 2.65 -6.69
CA GLU A 148 -9.15 2.23 -5.37
C GLU A 148 -10.26 1.88 -4.37
N ASP A 149 -11.33 2.67 -4.32
CA ASP A 149 -12.42 2.51 -3.35
C ASP A 149 -13.30 1.28 -3.60
N ASN A 150 -13.52 0.92 -4.86
CA ASN A 150 -14.49 -0.11 -5.26
C ASN A 150 -13.84 -1.40 -5.78
N ARG A 151 -12.50 -1.44 -5.89
CA ARG A 151 -11.73 -2.57 -6.43
C ARG A 151 -12.09 -3.91 -5.79
N SER A 152 -12.25 -3.91 -4.46
CA SER A 152 -12.62 -5.11 -3.69
C SER A 152 -14.04 -5.59 -4.01
N ASP A 153 -14.98 -4.65 -4.11
CA ASP A 153 -16.39 -4.93 -4.38
C ASP A 153 -16.59 -5.40 -5.82
N VAL A 154 -15.94 -4.75 -6.79
CA VAL A 154 -15.91 -5.16 -8.20
C VAL A 154 -15.41 -6.60 -8.31
N ASN A 155 -14.30 -6.93 -7.65
CA ASN A 155 -13.78 -8.29 -7.67
C ASN A 155 -14.77 -9.31 -7.07
N ALA A 156 -15.47 -8.95 -5.98
CA ALA A 156 -16.48 -9.81 -5.37
C ALA A 156 -17.69 -10.02 -6.29
N GLN A 157 -18.16 -8.97 -6.96
CA GLN A 157 -19.23 -9.04 -7.95
C GLN A 157 -18.86 -9.93 -9.14
N ILE A 158 -17.63 -9.78 -9.68
CA ILE A 158 -17.12 -10.63 -10.76
C ILE A 158 -17.09 -12.09 -10.32
N ASN A 159 -16.57 -12.39 -9.13
CA ASN A 159 -16.52 -13.75 -8.59
C ASN A 159 -17.93 -14.35 -8.44
N THR A 160 -18.88 -13.56 -7.96
CA THR A 160 -20.29 -13.97 -7.81
C THR A 160 -20.93 -14.25 -9.16
N ALA A 161 -20.71 -13.39 -10.16
CA ALA A 161 -21.23 -13.56 -11.50
C ALA A 161 -20.70 -14.84 -12.17
N PHE A 162 -19.39 -15.08 -12.12
CA PHE A 162 -18.81 -16.33 -12.63
C PHE A 162 -19.30 -17.57 -11.86
N GLY A 163 -19.44 -17.47 -10.53
CA GLY A 163 -19.96 -18.56 -9.71
C GLY A 163 -21.40 -18.96 -10.04
N ARG A 164 -22.22 -18.03 -10.55
CA ARG A 164 -23.58 -18.32 -11.05
C ARG A 164 -23.60 -18.74 -12.53
N LEU A 165 -22.67 -18.23 -13.33
CA LEU A 165 -22.59 -18.49 -14.77
C LEU A 165 -22.06 -19.90 -15.10
N PHE A 166 -21.01 -20.36 -14.41
CA PHE A 166 -20.37 -21.64 -14.73
C PHE A 166 -21.28 -22.87 -14.53
N PRO A 167 -22.09 -22.98 -13.46
CA PRO A 167 -23.05 -24.07 -13.33
C PRO A 167 -24.06 -24.12 -14.49
N GLN A 168 -24.45 -22.96 -15.02
CA GLN A 168 -25.34 -22.88 -16.18
C GLN A 168 -24.62 -23.43 -17.42
N VAL A 169 -23.39 -22.99 -17.69
CA VAL A 169 -22.58 -23.55 -18.80
C VAL A 169 -22.37 -25.07 -18.68
N GLU A 170 -22.18 -25.58 -17.47
CA GLU A 170 -21.99 -27.02 -17.23
C GLU A 170 -23.26 -27.86 -17.45
N ALA A 171 -24.44 -27.26 -17.24
CA ALA A 171 -25.72 -27.92 -17.47
C ALA A 171 -26.03 -28.15 -18.97
N TYR A 172 -25.35 -27.43 -19.86
CA TYR A 172 -25.58 -27.43 -21.31
C TYR A 172 -24.33 -27.93 -22.07
N PRO A 173 -24.30 -29.20 -22.51
CA PRO A 173 -23.13 -29.81 -23.15
C PRO A 173 -22.60 -29.05 -24.38
N GLU A 174 -23.49 -28.43 -25.15
CA GLU A 174 -23.17 -27.62 -26.32
C GLU A 174 -22.40 -26.33 -25.98
N LEU A 175 -22.73 -25.69 -24.86
CA LEU A 175 -22.00 -24.52 -24.35
C LEU A 175 -20.64 -24.91 -23.79
N LYS A 176 -20.60 -26.04 -23.08
CA LYS A 176 -19.36 -26.60 -22.53
C LYS A 176 -18.35 -26.96 -23.63
N ALA A 177 -18.83 -27.46 -24.77
CA ALA A 177 -17.99 -27.79 -25.92
C ALA A 177 -17.56 -26.56 -26.76
N HIS A 178 -18.11 -25.38 -26.47
CA HIS A 178 -17.79 -24.17 -27.23
C HIS A 178 -16.40 -23.64 -26.86
N ASN A 179 -15.44 -23.74 -27.78
CA ASN A 179 -14.03 -23.36 -27.55
C ASN A 179 -13.87 -21.96 -26.92
N ALA A 180 -14.59 -20.94 -27.41
CA ALA A 180 -14.47 -19.59 -26.85
C ALA A 180 -14.93 -19.47 -25.38
N ILE A 181 -15.87 -20.32 -24.93
CA ILE A 181 -16.32 -20.34 -23.53
C ILE A 181 -15.28 -21.06 -22.68
N ALA A 182 -14.76 -22.20 -23.14
CA ALA A 182 -13.68 -22.92 -22.47
C ALA A 182 -12.42 -22.05 -22.30
N ASP A 183 -12.01 -21.35 -23.36
CA ASP A 183 -10.87 -20.42 -23.34
C ASP A 183 -11.09 -19.29 -22.32
N ALA A 184 -12.29 -18.71 -22.30
CA ALA A 184 -12.64 -17.64 -21.36
C ALA A 184 -12.63 -18.12 -19.89
N MET A 185 -13.10 -19.33 -19.62
CA MET A 185 -13.03 -19.93 -18.28
C MET A 185 -11.57 -20.11 -17.83
N GLN A 186 -10.71 -20.61 -18.73
CA GLN A 186 -9.29 -20.77 -18.46
C GLN A 186 -8.60 -19.42 -18.22
N GLN A 187 -8.88 -18.41 -19.05
CA GLN A 187 -8.35 -17.05 -18.89
C GLN A 187 -8.81 -16.42 -17.57
N ASN A 188 -10.09 -16.57 -17.19
CA ASN A 188 -10.58 -16.07 -15.89
C ASN A 188 -9.86 -16.74 -14.70
N SER A 189 -9.65 -18.07 -14.77
CA SER A 189 -8.88 -18.79 -13.73
C SER A 189 -7.43 -18.29 -13.65
N TYR A 190 -6.80 -18.04 -14.79
CA TYR A 190 -5.46 -17.47 -14.86
C TYR A 190 -5.41 -16.07 -14.24
N LEU A 191 -6.30 -15.16 -14.64
CA LEU A 191 -6.38 -13.80 -14.11
C LEU A 191 -6.68 -13.76 -12.61
N GLN A 192 -7.47 -14.70 -12.09
CA GLN A 192 -7.70 -14.81 -10.65
C GLN A 192 -6.41 -15.10 -9.87
N ARG A 193 -5.52 -15.94 -10.42
CA ARG A 193 -4.19 -16.18 -9.84
C ARG A 193 -3.31 -14.94 -9.93
N GLU A 194 -3.29 -14.27 -11.08
CA GLU A 194 -2.52 -13.02 -11.28
C GLU A 194 -2.98 -11.91 -10.34
N ILE A 195 -4.29 -11.72 -10.13
CA ILE A 195 -4.83 -10.76 -9.16
C ILE A 195 -4.35 -11.10 -7.74
N THR A 196 -4.32 -12.38 -7.38
CA THR A 196 -3.86 -12.81 -6.05
C THR A 196 -2.37 -12.51 -5.86
N ALA A 197 -1.56 -12.77 -6.89
CA ALA A 197 -0.14 -12.43 -6.89
C ALA A 197 0.07 -10.90 -6.80
N ALA A 198 -0.62 -10.12 -7.65
CA ALA A 198 -0.55 -8.66 -7.68
C ALA A 198 -0.95 -8.03 -6.34
N ARG A 199 -1.99 -8.55 -5.67
CA ARG A 199 -2.37 -8.12 -4.31
C ARG A 199 -1.26 -8.36 -3.30
N THR A 200 -0.58 -9.50 -3.38
CA THR A 200 0.56 -9.82 -2.49
C THR A 200 1.70 -8.82 -2.71
N VAL A 201 2.00 -8.49 -3.96
CA VAL A 201 3.02 -7.48 -4.30
C VAL A 201 2.62 -6.09 -3.81
N TYR A 202 1.38 -5.65 -4.08
CA TYR A 202 0.85 -4.37 -3.58
C TYR A 202 0.94 -4.27 -2.05
N ASN A 203 0.49 -5.32 -1.34
CA ASN A 203 0.54 -5.36 0.13
C ASN A 203 1.98 -5.33 0.67
N SER A 204 2.92 -5.97 -0.02
CA SER A 204 4.34 -5.88 0.31
C SER A 204 4.86 -4.45 0.17
N ARG A 205 4.47 -3.72 -0.89
CA ARG A 205 4.84 -2.30 -1.07
C ARG A 205 4.19 -1.38 -0.02
N VAL A 206 2.93 -1.61 0.31
CA VAL A 206 2.24 -0.89 1.40
C VAL A 206 2.91 -1.16 2.75
N THR A 207 3.29 -2.40 3.02
CA THR A 207 4.02 -2.77 4.25
C THR A 207 5.38 -2.08 4.31
N GLN A 208 6.10 -2.05 3.17
CA GLN A 208 7.36 -1.32 3.04
C GLN A 208 7.17 0.17 3.35
N TRP A 209 6.16 0.82 2.75
CA TRP A 209 5.80 2.21 3.04
C TRP A 209 5.51 2.42 4.53
N ASN A 210 4.61 1.63 5.10
CA ASN A 210 4.21 1.73 6.50
C ASN A 210 5.40 1.54 7.45
N THR A 211 6.37 0.69 7.11
CA THR A 211 7.59 0.50 7.90
C THR A 211 8.56 1.68 7.73
N ASP A 212 8.77 2.13 6.50
CA ASP A 212 9.76 3.15 6.16
C ASP A 212 9.41 4.53 6.69
N ILE A 213 8.12 4.89 6.73
CA ILE A 213 7.68 6.17 7.28
C ILE A 213 7.96 6.30 8.79
N PHE A 214 8.07 5.18 9.52
CA PHE A 214 8.46 5.16 10.94
C PHE A 214 9.95 4.85 11.18
N SER A 215 10.76 4.76 10.11
CA SER A 215 12.19 4.44 10.22
C SER A 215 13.00 5.66 10.70
N TRP A 216 13.40 5.64 11.97
CA TRP A 216 14.27 6.66 12.55
C TRP A 216 15.73 6.51 12.07
N PRO A 217 16.50 7.60 11.84
CA PRO A 217 16.15 9.02 12.03
C PRO A 217 15.61 9.71 10.77
N THR A 218 16.26 9.53 9.63
CA THR A 218 16.09 10.41 8.47
C THR A 218 14.73 10.28 7.81
N LYS A 219 14.25 9.05 7.61
CA LYS A 219 12.99 8.77 6.92
C LYS A 219 11.79 9.25 7.74
N MET A 220 11.77 8.96 9.05
CA MET A 220 10.72 9.42 9.97
C MET A 220 10.62 10.94 10.05
N ILE A 221 11.75 11.65 10.11
CA ILE A 221 11.77 13.13 10.12
C ILE A 221 11.19 13.69 8.81
N VAL A 222 11.58 13.12 7.67
CA VAL A 222 11.06 13.56 6.36
C VAL A 222 9.57 13.24 6.23
N ALA A 223 9.14 12.05 6.65
CA ALA A 223 7.75 11.63 6.60
C ALA A 223 6.85 12.56 7.44
N ALA A 224 7.26 12.91 8.66
CA ALA A 224 6.55 13.87 9.49
C ALA A 224 6.49 15.27 8.87
N GLN A 225 7.60 15.75 8.28
CA GLN A 225 7.64 17.05 7.63
C GLN A 225 6.76 17.14 6.37
N GLN A 226 6.54 16.02 5.67
CA GLN A 226 5.63 15.96 4.52
C GLN A 226 4.19 15.58 4.90
N GLY A 227 3.92 15.26 6.18
CA GLY A 227 2.59 14.84 6.63
C GLY A 227 2.17 13.48 6.10
N TYR A 228 3.12 12.56 5.86
CA TYR A 228 2.80 11.22 5.39
C TYR A 228 2.10 10.40 6.47
N THR A 229 1.16 9.57 6.02
CA THR A 229 0.38 8.65 6.85
C THR A 229 0.57 7.21 6.39
N THR A 230 0.22 6.24 7.24
CA THR A 230 0.15 4.84 6.82
C THR A 230 -0.90 4.65 5.74
N ARG A 231 -0.64 3.68 4.84
CA ARG A 231 -1.58 3.24 3.81
C ARG A 231 -2.26 1.94 4.25
N ILE A 232 -3.50 1.78 3.83
CA ILE A 232 -4.32 0.61 4.13
C ILE A 232 -3.95 -0.50 3.13
N PRO A 233 -3.55 -1.70 3.58
CA PRO A 233 -3.27 -2.82 2.68
C PRO A 233 -4.57 -3.36 2.07
N PHE A 234 -4.44 -4.05 0.94
CA PHE A 234 -5.54 -4.79 0.35
C PHE A 234 -5.91 -5.96 1.27
N THR A 235 -7.10 -5.90 1.87
CA THR A 235 -7.64 -6.95 2.75
C THR A 235 -8.82 -7.65 2.09
N ALA A 236 -9.11 -8.88 2.51
CA ALA A 236 -10.33 -9.57 2.08
C ALA A 236 -11.57 -8.80 2.52
N SER A 237 -12.63 -8.81 1.70
CA SER A 237 -13.92 -8.20 2.08
C SER A 237 -14.43 -8.83 3.39
N ALA A 238 -15.14 -8.07 4.23
CA ALA A 238 -15.64 -8.61 5.49
C ALA A 238 -16.54 -9.82 5.28
N GLU A 239 -17.36 -9.84 4.23
CA GLU A 239 -18.16 -11.02 3.86
C GLU A 239 -17.29 -12.28 3.64
N THR A 240 -16.14 -12.16 2.98
CA THR A 240 -15.22 -13.29 2.77
C THR A 240 -14.64 -13.77 4.11
N ARG A 241 -14.36 -12.81 5.01
CA ARG A 241 -13.78 -13.07 6.33
C ARG A 241 -14.80 -13.67 7.30
N GLU A 242 -16.05 -13.23 7.24
CA GLU A 242 -17.19 -13.75 8.00
C GLU A 242 -17.60 -15.13 7.51
N ALA A 243 -17.69 -15.35 6.19
CA ALA A 243 -17.97 -16.67 5.63
C ALA A 243 -16.89 -17.70 5.98
N ALA A 244 -15.62 -17.28 6.07
CA ALA A 244 -14.55 -18.12 6.57
C ALA A 244 -14.73 -18.43 8.06
N ARG A 245 -15.07 -17.44 8.90
CA ARG A 245 -15.32 -17.66 10.33
C ARG A 245 -16.52 -18.59 10.57
N GLY A 246 -17.65 -18.36 9.92
CA GLY A 246 -18.87 -19.16 10.10
C GLY A 246 -18.81 -20.59 9.54
N LYS A 247 -17.77 -20.94 8.77
CA LYS A 247 -17.52 -22.34 8.36
C LYS A 247 -16.66 -23.12 9.35
N PHE A 248 -15.95 -22.44 10.24
CA PHE A 248 -14.98 -23.06 11.16
C PHE A 248 -15.30 -22.82 12.64
N PHE A 249 -16.29 -21.99 12.96
CA PHE A 249 -16.81 -21.71 14.30
C PHE A 249 -18.33 -21.78 14.27
#